data_AF-A0A1X7L2I4-F1
#
_entry.id   AF-A0A1X7L2I4-F1
#
_cell.length_a   1.000
_cell.length_b   1.000
_cell.length_c   1.000
_cell.angle_alpha   90.00
_cell.angle_beta   90.00
_cell.angle_gamma   90.00
#
_symmetry.space_group_name_H-M   'P 1'
#
loop_
_entity.id
_entity.type
_entity.pdbx_description
1 polymer ?
#
loop_
_entity_poly.entity_id
_entity_poly.type
_entity_poly.pdbx_seq_one_letter_code
_entity_poly.pdbx_strand_id
1 'polypeptide(L)'
;MADGLKIKQKHEDLMMYLYPALRQFPRSEKYAMATDIKRSLIRMLELITKANKAKRKLPVLLDLDTEIDVLRTLLRVSMELRFLPNGVSVFR
;
A
#
# COMPACT_ATOMS: atom_id res chain seq x y z
N MET A 1 -8.18 22.73 9.10
CA MET A 1 -7.57 21.52 9.70
C MET A 1 -6.30 21.24 8.94
N ALA A 2 -5.17 21.11 9.63
CA ALA A 2 -3.80 21.22 9.10
C ALA A 2 -3.57 20.52 7.75
N ASP A 3 -3.10 21.27 6.74
CA ASP A 3 -2.74 20.82 5.40
C ASP A 3 -1.59 19.79 5.41
N GLY A 4 -1.89 18.55 5.78
CA GLY A 4 -1.02 17.40 5.51
C GLY A 4 -0.94 17.15 4.01
N LEU A 5 0.19 16.62 3.50
CA LEU A 5 0.33 16.28 2.09
C LEU A 5 -0.92 15.49 1.61
N LYS A 6 -1.54 15.91 0.49
CA LYS A 6 -2.70 15.24 -0.14
C LYS A 6 -2.50 13.73 -0.34
N ILE A 7 -1.24 13.28 -0.40
CA ILE A 7 -0.85 11.88 -0.51
C ILE A 7 -1.25 11.04 0.72
N LYS A 8 -1.33 11.62 1.93
CA LYS A 8 -1.72 10.90 3.15
C LYS A 8 -3.19 10.47 3.09
N GLN A 9 -4.08 11.38 2.68
CA GLN A 9 -5.50 11.07 2.50
C GLN A 9 -5.69 9.96 1.47
N LYS A 10 -5.06 10.09 0.29
CA LYS A 10 -5.13 9.05 -0.76
C LYS A 10 -4.62 7.69 -0.27
N HIS A 11 -3.62 7.68 0.61
CA HIS A 11 -3.10 6.45 1.17
C HIS A 11 -4.04 5.82 2.20
N GLU A 12 -4.72 6.64 3.02
CA GLU A 12 -5.78 6.16 3.92
C GLU A 12 -6.95 5.56 3.12
N ASP A 13 -7.37 6.22 2.03
CA ASP A 13 -8.40 5.70 1.12
C ASP A 13 -7.97 4.36 0.49
N LEU A 14 -6.69 4.23 0.09
CA LEU A 14 -6.11 2.98 -0.40
C LEU A 14 -6.15 1.86 0.66
N MET A 15 -5.82 2.17 1.92
CA MET A 15 -5.93 1.19 3.00
C MET A 15 -7.37 0.72 3.19
N MET A 16 -8.33 1.66 3.21
CA MET A 16 -9.75 1.32 3.34
C MET A 16 -10.25 0.44 2.21
N TYR A 17 -9.71 0.62 0.99
CA TYR A 17 -10.03 -0.20 -0.16
C TYR A 17 -9.38 -1.60 -0.11
N LEU A 18 -8.10 -1.70 0.23
CA LEU A 18 -7.37 -2.97 0.19
C LEU A 18 -7.68 -3.90 1.37
N TYR A 19 -7.91 -3.38 2.58
CA TYR A 19 -8.14 -4.22 3.76
C TYR A 19 -9.31 -5.21 3.62
N PRO A 20 -10.48 -4.80 3.06
CA PRO A 20 -11.55 -5.72 2.73
C PRO A 20 -11.17 -6.72 1.63
N ALA A 21 -10.44 -6.30 0.59
CA ALA A 21 -10.00 -7.17 -0.50
C ALA A 21 -9.08 -8.29 0.00
N LEU A 22 -8.17 -7.99 0.94
CA LEU A 22 -7.29 -8.98 1.57
C LEU A 22 -8.03 -10.09 2.34
N ARG A 23 -9.32 -9.92 2.66
CA ARG A 23 -10.13 -10.98 3.29
C ARG A 23 -10.40 -12.15 2.36
N GLN A 24 -10.28 -11.94 1.04
CA GLN A 24 -10.55 -12.95 0.01
C GLN A 24 -9.38 -13.93 -0.18
N PHE A 25 -8.22 -13.66 0.43
CA PHE A 25 -7.07 -14.54 0.37
C PHE A 25 -7.36 -15.91 1.00
N PRO A 26 -6.88 -17.01 0.40
CA PRO A 26 -7.01 -18.33 0.98
C PRO A 26 -6.28 -18.42 2.32
N ARG A 27 -6.71 -19.34 3.19
CA ARG A 27 -6.24 -19.42 4.59
C ARG A 27 -4.73 -19.60 4.72
N SER A 28 -4.09 -20.31 3.77
CA SER A 28 -2.64 -20.51 3.70
C SER A 28 -1.88 -19.20 3.47
N GLU A 29 -2.39 -18.33 2.60
CA GLU A 29 -1.71 -17.10 2.16
C GLU A 29 -2.11 -15.87 2.97
N LYS A 30 -3.14 -16.00 3.80
CA LYS A 30 -3.61 -14.96 4.71
C LYS A 30 -2.54 -14.50 5.71
N TYR A 31 -1.63 -15.40 6.08
CA TYR A 31 -0.54 -15.11 7.01
C TYR A 31 0.80 -14.80 6.31
N ALA A 32 0.92 -15.12 5.02
CA ALA A 32 2.07 -14.78 4.20
C ALA A 32 1.78 -13.47 3.45
N MET A 33 1.27 -13.59 2.22
CA MET A 33 1.15 -12.48 1.28
C MET A 33 0.21 -11.36 1.73
N ALA A 34 -0.92 -11.69 2.37
CA ALA A 34 -1.81 -10.66 2.91
C ALA A 34 -1.20 -9.89 4.10
N THR A 35 -0.31 -10.52 4.87
CA THR A 35 0.46 -9.86 5.93
C THR A 35 1.50 -8.91 5.33
N ASP A 36 2.21 -9.35 4.29
CA ASP A 36 3.24 -8.53 3.65
C ASP A 36 2.65 -7.31 2.95
N ILE A 37 1.48 -7.43 2.32
CA ILE A 37 0.74 -6.28 1.77
C ILE A 37 0.38 -5.28 2.88
N LYS A 38 -0.10 -5.75 4.04
CA LYS A 38 -0.43 -4.86 5.18
C LYS A 38 0.82 -4.18 5.73
N ARG A 39 1.95 -4.90 5.82
CA ARG A 39 3.23 -4.33 6.25
C ARG A 39 3.69 -3.24 5.29
N SER A 40 3.58 -3.48 3.98
CA SER A 40 3.92 -2.49 2.96
C SER A 40 3.04 -1.24 3.07
N LEU A 41 1.73 -1.41 3.26
CA LEU A 41 0.82 -0.28 3.50
C LEU A 41 1.23 0.53 4.74
N ILE A 42 1.54 -0.13 5.87
CA ILE A 42 1.98 0.58 7.08
C ILE A 42 3.31 1.31 6.83
N ARG A 43 4.27 0.69 6.14
CA ARG A 43 5.55 1.30 5.80
C ARG A 43 5.38 2.55 4.93
N MET A 44 4.48 2.51 3.96
CA MET A 44 4.13 3.70 3.16
C MET A 44 3.59 4.84 4.04
N LEU A 45 2.70 4.55 4.99
CA LEU A 45 2.19 5.56 5.93
C LEU A 45 3.30 6.18 6.78
N GLU A 46 4.24 5.37 7.25
CA GLU A 46 5.42 5.83 7.99
C GLU A 46 6.28 6.76 7.13
N LEU A 47 6.58 6.37 5.89
CA LEU A 47 7.36 7.16 4.93
C LEU A 47 6.66 8.49 4.58
N ILE A 48 5.34 8.47 4.33
CA ILE A 48 4.54 9.68 4.10
C ILE A 48 4.60 10.60 5.32
N THR A 49 4.44 10.05 6.53
CA THR A 49 4.49 10.82 7.78
C THR A 49 5.89 11.41 8.02
N LYS A 50 6.94 10.64 7.73
CA LYS A 50 8.34 11.08 7.80
C LYS A 50 8.61 12.19 6.78
N ALA A 51 8.15 12.05 5.55
CA ALA A 51 8.30 13.07 4.49
C ALA A 51 7.55 14.37 4.84
N ASN A 52 6.40 14.28 5.51
CA ASN A 52 5.67 15.46 6.01
C ASN A 52 6.50 16.25 7.03
N LYS A 53 7.22 15.57 7.92
CA LYS A 53 8.01 16.18 9.01
C LYS A 53 9.46 16.52 8.61
N ALA A 54 9.95 15.96 7.51
CA ALA A 54 11.34 16.11 7.09
C ALA A 54 11.63 17.48 6.47
N LYS A 55 12.77 18.08 6.84
CA LYS A 55 13.31 19.28 6.18
C LYS A 55 13.76 18.99 4.75
N ARG A 56 14.32 17.81 4.50
CA ARG A 56 14.72 17.32 3.17
C ARG A 56 13.87 16.10 2.80
N LYS A 57 12.93 16.28 1.87
CA LYS A 57 11.89 15.28 1.55
C LYS A 57 12.32 14.28 0.48
N LEU A 58 13.18 14.68 -0.46
CA LEU A 58 13.53 13.88 -1.65
C LEU A 58 13.96 12.45 -1.32
N PRO A 59 14.88 12.18 -0.37
CA PRO A 59 15.29 10.80 -0.06
C PRO A 59 14.12 9.93 0.43
N VAL A 60 13.27 10.50 1.30
CA VAL A 60 12.11 9.80 1.86
C VAL A 60 11.05 9.54 0.79
N LEU A 61 10.92 10.44 -0.18
CA LEU A 61 10.00 10.26 -1.31
C LEU A 61 10.50 9.19 -2.30
N LEU A 62 11.81 9.03 -2.48
CA LEU A 62 12.38 7.93 -3.27
C LEU A 62 12.16 6.56 -2.58
N ASP A 63 12.31 6.50 -1.26
CA ASP A 63 11.98 5.31 -0.48
C ASP A 63 10.48 4.97 -0.61
N LEU A 64 9.62 5.99 -0.57
CA LEU A 64 8.17 5.83 -0.75
C LEU A 64 7.82 5.31 -2.16
N ASP A 65 8.48 5.82 -3.19
CA ASP A 65 8.27 5.40 -4.57
C ASP A 65 8.64 3.92 -4.76
N THR A 66 9.78 3.52 -4.20
CA THR A 66 10.22 2.11 -4.18
C THR A 66 9.17 1.21 -3.49
N GLU A 67 8.64 1.65 -2.35
CA GLU A 67 7.63 0.88 -1.62
C GLU A 67 6.31 0.75 -2.40
N ILE A 68 5.92 1.78 -3.16
CA ILE A 68 4.75 1.71 -4.05
C ILE A 68 4.94 0.63 -5.12
N ASP A 69 6.13 0.52 -5.72
CA ASP A 69 6.42 -0.52 -6.71
C ASP A 69 6.40 -1.92 -6.13
N VAL A 70 6.88 -2.08 -4.89
CA VAL A 70 6.76 -3.35 -4.14
C VAL A 70 5.28 -3.70 -3.96
N LEU A 71 4.46 -2.77 -3.47
CA LEU A 71 3.03 -3.00 -3.27
C LEU A 71 2.32 -3.37 -4.58
N ARG A 72 2.59 -2.64 -5.67
CA ARG A 72 2.02 -2.96 -7.01
C ARG A 72 2.38 -4.36 -7.45
N THR A 73 3.63 -4.77 -7.24
CA THR A 73 4.11 -6.10 -7.62
C THR A 73 3.42 -7.18 -6.78
N LEU A 74 3.29 -7.00 -5.47
CA LEU A 74 2.57 -7.93 -4.60
C LEU A 74 1.10 -8.07 -5.03
N LEU A 75 0.43 -6.96 -5.34
CA LEU A 75 -0.96 -6.99 -5.80
C LEU A 75 -1.08 -7.70 -7.16
N ARG A 76 -0.16 -7.44 -8.10
CA ARG A 76 -0.12 -8.13 -9.39
C ARG A 76 0.03 -9.64 -9.23
N VAL A 77 0.99 -10.09 -8.42
CA VAL A 77 1.19 -11.53 -8.15
C VAL A 77 -0.05 -12.12 -7.48
N SER A 78 -0.72 -11.39 -6.58
CA SER A 78 -1.94 -11.86 -5.91
C SER A 78 -3.10 -12.07 -6.90
N MET A 79 -3.18 -11.22 -7.94
CA MET A 79 -4.15 -11.37 -9.02
C MET A 79 -3.82 -12.56 -9.93
N GLU A 80 -2.56 -12.75 -10.30
CA GLU A 80 -2.11 -13.91 -11.10
C GLU A 80 -2.39 -15.24 -10.37
N LEU A 81 -2.19 -15.27 -9.06
CA LEU A 81 -2.53 -16.41 -8.20
C LEU A 81 -4.03 -16.56 -7.93
N ARG A 82 -4.87 -15.65 -8.47
CA ARG A 82 -6.33 -15.60 -8.33
C ARG A 82 -6.82 -15.50 -6.88
N PHE A 83 -6.01 -14.91 -5.99
CA PHE A 83 -6.44 -14.61 -4.61
C PHE A 83 -7.35 -13.39 -4.56
N LEU A 84 -7.25 -12.53 -5.57
CA LEU A 84 -8.10 -11.36 -5.78
C LEU A 84 -8.79 -11.47 -7.14
N PRO A 85 -10.08 -11.10 -7.26
CA PRO A 85 -10.76 -11.03 -8.53
C PRO A 85 -10.16 -9.94 -9.41
N ASN A 86 -10.27 -10.11 -10.73
CA ASN A 86 -9.72 -9.22 -11.77
C ASN A 86 -10.25 -7.77 -11.76
N GLY A 87 -11.04 -7.38 -10.74
CA GLY A 87 -11.63 -6.05 -10.56
C GLY A 87 -10.88 -5.14 -9.58
N VAL A 88 -9.76 -5.57 -8.99
CA VAL A 88 -8.92 -4.73 -8.12
C VAL A 88 -8.08 -3.78 -9.00
N SER A 89 -8.76 -2.84 -9.67
CA SER A 89 -8.14 -1.82 -10.51
C SER A 89 -7.60 -0.70 -9.62
N VAL A 90 -6.44 -0.93 -9.01
CA VAL A 90 -5.87 0.03 -8.05
C VAL A 90 -5.21 1.23 -8.77
N PHE A 91 -4.82 1.08 -10.03
CA PHE A 91 -4.07 2.11 -10.77
C PHE A 91 -4.23 1.98 -12.30
N ARG A 92 -5.44 2.22 -12.82
CA ARG A 92 -5.60 2.55 -14.25
C ARG A 92 -5.76 4.05 -14.42
#